data_AF-A0A1V9V4H7-F1
#
_entry.id   AF-A0A1V9V4H7-F1
#
_cell.length_a   1.000
_cell.length_b   1.000
_cell.length_c   1.000
_cell.angle_alpha   90.00
_cell.angle_beta   90.00
_cell.angle_gamma   90.00
#
_symmetry.space_group_name_H-M   'P 1'
#
loop_
_entity.id
_entity.type
_entity.pdbx_description
1 polymer ?
#
loop_
_entity_poly.entity_id
_entity_poly.type
_entity_poly.pdbx_seq_one_letter_code
_entity_poly.pdbx_strand_id
1 'polypeptide(L)'
;MNEPLPHPHLLLELDALRDKAMAADSLNALAFSMANDLYPLLGFHQALVFAQREHSLELLSVSGLARPSEDSPYLVWLRRASRWLASQVPDDNPVWLTQEAASPPQDIAEGWNEWWPAGVWCIPLHDREQERLGLLVMLLEQEPPAVFRDNLKGLSQTWCYCWAALSRRKGFRRWRPKRLQMLLVLAILAALLLVPVRQTALAPTEIVSREAQIISSPIDGVIARILVRPNQTVEAGTPLFALDETTLRSRADVLSKEVAVADAELLAASQRAFDNPQSKGELTLLGGKSQQRRAELAAVQAQLKRTQVLSPRSGVAVFSDPNDWLGKPVVTGERIMRVADPAQPAMLIQLAVADAIALEPGADVTLFLTAYPLTPLKGQIIETSYQARPSDEGVVAYRLLASIEGAPEHARLGLHGTAKLYGGRVLLGYYLLRRPLATLRAWSGW
;
A
#
# COMPACT_ATOMS: atom_id res chain seq x y z
N MET A 1 30.75 -69.90 22.93
CA MET A 1 31.20 -69.77 21.52
C MET A 1 31.43 -68.30 21.29
N ASN A 2 32.69 -67.87 21.17
CA ASN A 2 33.04 -66.49 20.82
C ASN A 2 32.77 -66.34 19.32
N GLU A 3 31.66 -65.70 18.94
CA GLU A 3 31.52 -65.23 17.56
C GLU A 3 32.64 -64.23 17.27
N PRO A 4 33.37 -64.37 16.15
CA PRO A 4 34.43 -63.45 15.80
C PRO A 4 33.83 -62.05 15.60
N LEU A 5 34.25 -61.10 16.43
CA LEU A 5 33.84 -59.70 16.30
C LEU A 5 34.24 -59.18 14.89
N PRO A 6 33.37 -58.43 14.21
CA PRO A 6 33.67 -57.89 12.89
C PRO A 6 34.88 -56.96 12.96
N HIS A 7 35.71 -56.99 11.92
CA HIS A 7 36.89 -56.12 11.82
C HIS A 7 36.46 -54.64 11.87
N PRO A 8 37.11 -53.75 12.65
CA PRO A 8 36.69 -52.34 12.79
C PRO A 8 36.53 -51.59 11.45
N HIS A 9 37.36 -51.93 10.46
CA HIS A 9 37.27 -51.39 9.10
C HIS A 9 35.93 -51.70 8.42
N LEU A 10 35.38 -52.91 8.60
CA LEU A 10 34.09 -53.28 8.04
C LEU A 10 32.96 -52.44 8.64
N LEU A 11 33.01 -52.19 9.95
CA LEU A 11 32.00 -51.37 10.63
C LEU A 11 32.04 -49.90 10.18
N LEU A 12 33.23 -49.32 10.00
CA LEU A 12 33.40 -47.94 9.53
C LEU A 12 32.86 -47.75 8.10
N GLU A 13 33.17 -48.69 7.21
CA GLU A 13 32.68 -48.65 5.82
C GLU A 13 31.16 -48.87 5.76
N LEU A 14 30.60 -49.78 6.56
CA LEU A 14 29.14 -49.95 6.66
C LEU A 14 28.45 -48.68 7.19
N ASP A 15 29.05 -47.96 8.13
CA ASP A 15 28.49 -46.71 8.65
C ASP A 15 28.55 -45.59 7.60
N ALA A 16 29.65 -45.48 6.86
CA ALA A 16 29.76 -44.55 5.73
C ALA A 16 28.69 -44.81 4.65
N LEU A 17 28.34 -46.08 4.41
CA LEU A 17 27.23 -46.44 3.51
C LEU A 17 25.86 -46.03 4.06
N ARG A 18 25.66 -46.06 5.38
CA ARG A 18 24.44 -45.56 6.02
C ARG A 18 24.32 -44.05 5.84
N ASP A 19 25.42 -43.32 6.04
CA ASP A 19 25.44 -41.86 5.83
C ASP A 19 25.12 -41.48 4.38
N LYS A 20 25.73 -42.19 3.40
CA LYS A 20 25.40 -42.01 1.97
C LYS A 20 23.93 -42.29 1.67
N ALA A 21 23.34 -43.32 2.28
CA ALA A 21 21.92 -43.64 2.11
C ALA A 21 21.01 -42.54 2.65
N MET A 22 21.33 -41.98 3.82
CA MET A 22 20.55 -40.90 4.45
C MET A 22 20.70 -39.57 3.70
N ALA A 23 21.83 -39.34 3.03
CA ALA A 23 22.09 -38.15 2.22
C ALA A 23 21.50 -38.21 0.80
N ALA A 24 20.86 -39.32 0.41
CA ALA A 24 20.33 -39.48 -0.94
C ALA A 24 19.06 -38.63 -1.18
N ASP A 25 19.12 -37.71 -2.16
CA ASP A 25 17.99 -36.82 -2.51
C ASP A 25 16.94 -37.46 -3.44
N SER A 26 17.21 -38.64 -3.98
CA SER A 26 16.31 -39.33 -4.90
C SER A 26 16.45 -40.84 -4.84
N LEU A 27 15.38 -41.54 -5.22
CA LEU A 27 15.38 -43.00 -5.25
C LEU A 27 16.46 -43.59 -6.17
N ASN A 28 16.75 -42.95 -7.31
CA ASN A 28 17.82 -43.41 -8.20
C ASN A 28 19.21 -43.22 -7.57
N ALA A 29 19.43 -42.13 -6.83
CA ALA A 29 20.71 -41.87 -6.15
C ALA A 29 20.97 -42.91 -5.06
N LEU A 30 19.93 -43.26 -4.28
CA LEU A 30 19.99 -44.34 -3.31
C LEU A 30 20.30 -45.68 -3.99
N ALA A 31 19.56 -46.03 -5.05
CA ALA A 31 19.79 -47.27 -5.80
C ALA A 31 21.19 -47.37 -6.42
N PHE A 32 21.75 -46.25 -6.91
CA PHE A 32 23.11 -46.21 -7.42
C PHE A 32 24.14 -46.45 -6.31
N SER A 33 23.98 -45.82 -5.13
CA SER A 33 24.87 -46.05 -4.00
C SER A 33 24.84 -47.52 -3.55
N MET A 34 23.64 -48.11 -3.44
CA MET A 34 23.46 -49.53 -3.11
C MET A 34 24.18 -50.48 -4.08
N ALA A 35 24.16 -50.18 -5.38
CA ALA A 35 24.75 -51.03 -6.42
C ALA A 35 26.28 -50.88 -6.58
N ASN A 36 26.87 -49.78 -6.11
CA ASN A 36 28.27 -49.45 -6.40
C ASN A 36 29.15 -49.44 -5.14
N ASP A 37 28.67 -48.80 -4.07
CA ASP A 37 29.52 -48.53 -2.92
C ASP A 37 29.76 -49.77 -2.04
N LEU A 38 29.07 -50.89 -2.30
CA LEU A 38 29.31 -52.18 -1.64
C LEU A 38 30.51 -52.96 -2.19
N TYR A 39 31.00 -52.63 -3.39
CA TYR A 39 32.07 -53.39 -4.06
C TYR A 39 33.38 -53.49 -3.25
N PRO A 40 33.85 -52.43 -2.56
CA PRO A 40 35.05 -52.52 -1.72
C PRO A 40 34.90 -53.49 -0.53
N LEU A 41 33.66 -53.75 -0.09
CA LEU A 41 33.35 -54.61 1.04
C LEU A 41 33.14 -56.07 0.65
N LEU A 42 32.55 -56.29 -0.53
CA LEU A 42 32.27 -57.60 -1.08
C LEU A 42 32.52 -57.55 -2.59
N GLY A 43 33.56 -58.24 -3.05
CA GLY A 43 33.92 -58.28 -4.47
C GLY A 43 32.90 -59.08 -5.28
N PHE A 44 31.83 -58.44 -5.73
CA PHE A 44 30.83 -59.00 -6.63
C PHE A 44 31.12 -58.67 -8.08
N HIS A 45 30.70 -59.52 -9.02
CA HIS A 45 30.83 -59.26 -10.45
C HIS A 45 29.96 -58.07 -10.88
N GLN A 46 28.73 -58.04 -10.38
CA GLN A 46 27.78 -56.97 -10.64
C GLN A 46 26.67 -56.99 -9.58
N ALA A 47 26.17 -55.82 -9.24
CA ALA A 47 25.00 -55.63 -8.39
C ALA A 47 23.85 -55.00 -9.19
N LEU A 48 22.64 -55.43 -8.90
CA LEU A 48 21.41 -55.02 -9.58
C LEU A 48 20.39 -54.59 -8.54
N VAL A 49 19.81 -53.42 -8.70
CA VAL A 49 18.79 -52.88 -7.80
C VAL A 49 17.48 -52.75 -8.55
N PHE A 50 16.48 -53.52 -8.13
CA PHE A 50 15.15 -53.51 -8.71
C PHE A 50 14.15 -52.82 -7.77
N ALA A 51 13.25 -52.02 -8.34
CA ALA A 51 12.06 -51.51 -7.67
C ALA A 51 10.85 -52.41 -7.98
N GLN A 52 10.06 -52.69 -6.95
CA GLN A 52 8.77 -53.35 -7.12
C GLN A 52 7.73 -52.35 -7.65
N ARG A 53 7.09 -52.69 -8.77
CA ARG A 53 5.99 -51.94 -9.39
C ARG A 53 4.84 -52.89 -9.67
N GLU A 54 3.76 -52.84 -8.88
CA GLU A 54 2.56 -53.68 -9.01
C GLU A 54 2.89 -55.18 -9.27
N HIS A 55 3.07 -55.57 -10.54
CA HIS A 55 3.38 -56.95 -10.96
C HIS A 55 4.75 -57.12 -11.67
N SER A 56 5.67 -56.17 -11.56
CA SER A 56 6.97 -56.21 -12.25
C SER A 56 8.10 -55.62 -11.41
N LEU A 57 9.32 -56.12 -11.65
CA LEU A 57 10.55 -55.54 -11.13
C LEU A 57 11.15 -54.61 -12.17
N GLU A 58 11.14 -53.31 -11.87
CA GLU A 58 11.78 -52.26 -12.68
C GLU A 58 13.24 -52.14 -12.25
N LEU A 59 14.18 -52.34 -13.18
CA LEU A 59 15.60 -52.18 -12.90
C LEU A 59 15.93 -50.69 -12.69
N LEU A 60 16.31 -50.31 -11.48
CA LEU A 60 16.69 -48.95 -11.15
C LEU A 60 18.16 -48.70 -11.44
N SER A 61 19.06 -49.60 -11.03
CA SER A 61 20.51 -49.41 -11.19
C SER A 61 21.21 -50.74 -11.42
N VAL A 62 22.27 -50.69 -12.21
CA VAL A 62 23.27 -51.75 -12.36
C VAL A 62 24.60 -51.20 -11.83
N SER A 63 25.45 -52.00 -11.22
CA SER A 63 26.79 -51.55 -10.84
C SER A 63 27.52 -50.96 -12.07
N GLY A 64 28.04 -49.74 -11.92
CA GLY A 64 28.61 -48.92 -13.00
C GLY A 64 27.62 -48.01 -13.75
N LEU A 65 26.30 -48.24 -13.69
CA LEU A 65 25.30 -47.49 -14.47
C LEU A 65 24.01 -47.21 -13.68
N ALA A 66 23.69 -45.92 -13.48
CA ALA A 66 22.54 -45.46 -12.69
C ALA A 66 21.17 -45.67 -13.34
N ARG A 67 21.09 -45.80 -14.67
CA ARG A 67 19.91 -46.23 -15.42
C ARG A 67 20.36 -46.85 -16.74
N PRO A 68 20.24 -48.16 -16.92
CA PRO A 68 20.60 -48.77 -18.20
C PRO A 68 19.60 -48.33 -19.28
N SER A 69 20.09 -47.67 -20.32
CA SER A 69 19.33 -47.32 -21.53
C SER A 69 19.71 -48.24 -22.68
N GLU A 70 18.70 -48.72 -23.43
CA GLU A 70 18.73 -49.59 -24.63
C GLU A 70 18.41 -51.09 -24.43
N ASP A 71 17.70 -51.68 -25.39
CA ASP A 71 17.22 -53.09 -25.41
C ASP A 71 18.37 -54.07 -25.74
N SER A 72 19.35 -54.19 -24.84
CA SER A 72 20.39 -55.22 -24.98
C SER A 72 19.80 -56.63 -24.74
N PRO A 73 20.32 -57.67 -25.42
CA PRO A 73 19.89 -59.06 -25.19
C PRO A 73 19.94 -59.46 -23.71
N TYR A 74 20.96 -58.98 -22.98
CA TYR A 74 21.10 -59.16 -21.53
C TYR A 74 19.92 -58.55 -20.76
N LEU A 75 19.50 -57.32 -21.05
CA LEU A 75 18.40 -56.68 -20.32
C LEU A 75 17.04 -57.32 -20.62
N VAL A 76 16.83 -57.81 -21.85
CA VAL A 76 15.61 -58.56 -22.22
C VAL A 76 15.53 -59.88 -21.47
N TRP A 77 16.65 -60.61 -21.37
CA TRP A 77 16.75 -61.80 -20.54
C TRP A 77 16.59 -61.46 -19.05
N LEU A 78 17.26 -60.41 -18.58
CA LEU A 78 17.24 -59.99 -17.18
C LEU A 78 15.83 -59.63 -16.69
N ARG A 79 14.98 -59.05 -17.55
CA ARG A 79 13.56 -58.81 -17.22
C ARG A 79 12.76 -60.10 -16.97
N ARG A 80 13.13 -61.21 -17.64
CA ARG A 80 12.53 -62.54 -17.40
C ARG A 80 13.12 -63.18 -16.15
N ALA A 81 14.45 -63.15 -16.03
CA ALA A 81 15.17 -63.66 -14.87
C ALA A 81 14.75 -62.96 -13.56
N SER A 82 14.51 -61.64 -13.58
CA SER A 82 14.10 -60.88 -12.39
C SER A 82 12.71 -61.30 -11.89
N ARG A 83 11.75 -61.61 -12.78
CA ARG A 83 10.42 -62.12 -12.38
C ARG A 83 10.53 -63.49 -11.72
N TRP A 84 11.37 -64.36 -12.27
CA TRP A 84 11.62 -65.66 -11.67
C TRP A 84 12.35 -65.51 -10.32
N LEU A 85 13.39 -64.67 -10.22
CA LEU A 85 14.06 -64.37 -8.95
C LEU A 85 13.09 -63.83 -7.89
N ALA A 86 12.14 -62.98 -8.28
CA ALA A 86 11.12 -62.47 -7.37
C ALA A 86 10.28 -63.60 -6.74
N SER A 87 9.99 -64.66 -7.52
CA SER A 87 9.25 -65.84 -7.03
C SER A 87 10.06 -66.75 -6.10
N GLN A 88 11.40 -66.74 -6.24
CA GLN A 88 12.31 -67.52 -5.39
C GLN A 88 12.62 -66.83 -4.05
N VAL A 89 12.22 -65.56 -3.89
CA VAL A 89 12.44 -64.77 -2.68
C VAL A 89 11.10 -64.17 -2.22
N PRO A 90 10.19 -64.99 -1.66
CA PRO A 90 8.91 -64.53 -1.13
C PRO A 90 9.01 -63.95 0.29
N ASP A 91 10.04 -64.37 1.05
CA ASP A 91 10.22 -64.01 2.46
C ASP A 91 11.13 -62.78 2.66
N ASP A 92 11.16 -62.25 3.89
CA ASP A 92 11.98 -61.09 4.29
C ASP A 92 13.49 -61.36 4.39
N ASN A 93 13.91 -62.61 4.28
CA ASN A 93 15.30 -63.00 4.52
C ASN A 93 16.12 -63.03 3.22
N PRO A 94 17.39 -62.59 3.24
CA PRO A 94 18.27 -62.74 2.09
C PRO A 94 18.52 -64.21 1.73
N VAL A 95 18.48 -64.54 0.44
CA VAL A 95 18.63 -65.91 -0.08
C VAL A 95 19.82 -66.01 -1.02
N TRP A 96 20.67 -67.01 -0.82
CA TRP A 96 21.73 -67.40 -1.77
C TRP A 96 21.17 -68.45 -2.74
N LEU A 97 21.20 -68.15 -4.03
CA LEU A 97 20.69 -69.01 -5.09
C LEU A 97 21.81 -69.45 -6.02
N THR A 98 21.89 -70.75 -6.26
CA THR A 98 22.73 -71.35 -7.31
C THR A 98 21.83 -72.04 -8.34
N GLN A 99 22.34 -72.22 -9.55
CA GLN A 99 21.59 -72.91 -10.61
C GLN A 99 21.19 -74.34 -10.19
N GLU A 100 22.08 -75.05 -9.48
CA GLU A 100 21.85 -76.42 -8.99
C GLU A 100 20.74 -76.47 -7.93
N ALA A 101 20.74 -75.53 -6.98
CA ALA A 101 19.77 -75.54 -5.88
C ALA A 101 18.40 -75.00 -6.31
N ALA A 102 18.36 -74.01 -7.21
CA ALA A 102 17.15 -73.31 -7.59
C ALA A 102 16.44 -73.89 -8.81
N SER A 103 17.09 -74.77 -9.59
CA SER A 103 16.55 -75.43 -10.79
C SER A 103 15.79 -74.46 -11.72
N PRO A 104 16.43 -73.41 -12.25
CA PRO A 104 15.76 -72.40 -13.07
C PRO A 104 15.18 -73.00 -14.37
N PRO A 105 14.10 -72.41 -14.92
CA PRO A 105 13.62 -72.70 -16.26
C PRO A 105 14.73 -72.64 -17.31
N GLN A 106 14.64 -73.45 -18.36
CA GLN A 106 15.72 -73.62 -19.35
C GLN A 106 16.18 -72.29 -19.98
N ASP A 107 15.25 -71.37 -20.27
CA ASP A 107 15.58 -70.07 -20.85
C ASP A 107 16.34 -69.14 -19.88
N ILE A 108 16.15 -69.32 -18.58
CA ILE A 108 16.90 -68.63 -17.53
C ILE A 108 18.24 -69.34 -17.31
N ALA A 109 18.26 -70.66 -17.29
CA ALA A 109 19.48 -71.46 -17.11
C ALA A 109 20.52 -71.17 -18.21
N GLU A 110 20.09 -71.08 -19.46
CA GLU A 110 20.97 -70.76 -20.60
C GLU A 110 21.62 -69.38 -20.47
N GLY A 111 20.84 -68.34 -20.18
CA GLY A 111 21.40 -67.00 -20.00
C GLY A 111 22.18 -66.82 -18.69
N TRP A 112 21.87 -67.60 -17.65
CA TRP A 112 22.68 -67.62 -16.42
C TRP A 112 24.10 -68.09 -16.75
N ASN A 113 24.26 -69.16 -17.53
CA ASN A 113 25.57 -69.67 -17.92
C ASN A 113 26.38 -68.68 -18.79
N GLU A 114 25.68 -67.80 -19.52
CA GLU A 114 26.32 -66.79 -20.38
C GLU A 114 26.73 -65.53 -19.61
N TRP A 115 25.91 -65.06 -18.66
CA TRP A 115 26.07 -63.73 -18.07
C TRP A 115 26.31 -63.70 -16.56
N TRP A 116 25.97 -64.75 -15.82
CA TRP A 116 26.02 -64.78 -14.34
C TRP A 116 27.02 -65.82 -13.81
N PRO A 117 27.67 -65.55 -12.65
CA PRO A 117 28.63 -66.46 -12.03
C PRO A 117 27.93 -67.61 -11.27
N ALA A 118 28.69 -68.36 -10.47
CA ALA A 118 28.21 -69.56 -9.78
C ALA A 118 26.96 -69.35 -8.89
N GLY A 119 26.76 -68.15 -8.34
CA GLY A 119 25.55 -67.86 -7.60
C GLY A 119 25.17 -66.39 -7.48
N VAL A 120 23.97 -66.19 -6.98
CA VAL A 120 23.33 -64.89 -6.84
C VAL A 120 22.82 -64.73 -5.42
N TRP A 121 23.22 -63.64 -4.75
CA TRP A 121 22.70 -63.29 -3.45
C TRP A 121 21.59 -62.24 -3.58
N CYS A 122 20.38 -62.62 -3.18
CA CYS A 122 19.18 -61.81 -3.28
C CYS A 122 18.79 -61.26 -1.91
N ILE A 123 18.70 -59.94 -1.79
CA ILE A 123 18.32 -59.21 -0.57
C ILE A 123 16.99 -58.49 -0.84
N PRO A 124 15.87 -58.99 -0.29
CA PRO A 124 14.59 -58.32 -0.43
C PRO A 124 14.54 -57.05 0.43
N LEU A 125 13.89 -56.00 -0.10
CA LEU A 125 13.74 -54.71 0.58
C LEU A 125 12.25 -54.48 0.84
N HIS A 126 11.84 -54.42 2.11
CA HIS A 126 10.47 -54.22 2.54
C HIS A 126 10.30 -52.91 3.35
N ASP A 127 9.17 -52.21 3.19
CA ASP A 127 8.81 -51.07 4.05
C ASP A 127 8.36 -51.56 5.43
N ARG A 128 8.18 -50.64 6.38
CA ARG A 128 7.63 -50.89 7.73
C ARG A 128 6.27 -51.58 7.73
N GLU A 129 5.53 -51.47 6.63
CA GLU A 129 4.22 -52.09 6.42
C GLU A 129 4.34 -53.50 5.80
N GLN A 130 5.55 -54.06 5.69
CA GLN A 130 5.88 -55.36 5.07
C GLN A 130 5.54 -55.46 3.57
N GLU A 131 5.39 -54.32 2.91
CA GLU A 131 5.25 -54.24 1.46
C GLU A 131 6.63 -54.24 0.80
N ARG A 132 6.81 -55.05 -0.25
CA ARG A 132 8.08 -55.16 -0.98
C ARG A 132 8.33 -53.89 -1.77
N LEU A 133 9.36 -53.13 -1.39
CA LEU A 133 9.83 -51.94 -2.08
C LEU A 133 10.69 -52.30 -3.30
N GLY A 134 11.46 -53.38 -3.21
CA GLY A 134 12.42 -53.77 -4.23
C GLY A 134 13.21 -55.04 -3.93
N LEU A 135 14.21 -55.30 -4.75
CA LEU A 135 15.15 -56.42 -4.61
C LEU A 135 16.56 -55.96 -4.99
N LEU A 136 17.53 -56.10 -4.08
CA LEU A 136 18.96 -55.97 -4.38
C LEU A 136 19.52 -57.36 -4.69
N VAL A 137 20.24 -57.49 -5.79
CA VAL A 137 20.78 -58.75 -6.28
C VAL A 137 22.27 -58.57 -6.53
N MET A 138 23.11 -59.43 -5.96
CA MET A 138 24.57 -59.39 -6.13
C MET A 138 25.09 -60.71 -6.69
N LEU A 139 25.91 -60.61 -7.73
CA LEU A 139 26.46 -61.72 -8.49
C LEU A 139 27.82 -62.12 -7.92
N LEU A 140 27.95 -63.34 -7.38
CA LEU A 140 29.12 -63.80 -6.62
C LEU A 140 29.55 -65.21 -7.09
N GLU A 141 30.83 -65.52 -6.97
CA GLU A 141 31.34 -66.88 -7.24
C GLU A 141 31.13 -67.83 -6.06
N GLN A 142 30.94 -67.29 -4.86
CA GLN A 142 30.84 -68.05 -3.62
C GLN A 142 29.80 -67.41 -2.69
N GLU A 143 29.25 -68.23 -1.80
CA GLU A 143 28.30 -67.75 -0.80
C GLU A 143 28.96 -66.66 0.08
N PRO A 144 28.27 -65.53 0.35
CA PRO A 144 28.83 -64.43 1.12
C PRO A 144 29.18 -64.88 2.56
N PRO A 145 30.32 -64.42 3.12
CA PRO A 145 30.72 -64.76 4.48
C PRO A 145 29.62 -64.48 5.51
N ALA A 146 29.42 -65.39 6.47
CA ALA A 146 28.38 -65.25 7.51
C ALA A 146 28.48 -63.90 8.26
N VAL A 147 29.69 -63.49 8.63
CA VAL A 147 29.96 -62.20 9.28
C VAL A 147 29.48 -61.02 8.44
N PHE A 148 29.61 -61.08 7.11
CA PHE A 148 29.11 -60.00 6.24
C PHE A 148 27.58 -59.97 6.19
N ARG A 149 26.94 -61.15 6.10
CA ARG A 149 25.48 -61.27 6.08
C ARG A 149 24.83 -60.70 7.33
N ASP A 150 25.38 -61.01 8.50
CA ASP A 150 24.82 -60.56 9.78
C ASP A 150 24.94 -59.05 9.95
N ASN A 151 26.08 -58.47 9.56
CA ASN A 151 26.32 -57.02 9.66
C ASN A 151 25.59 -56.20 8.58
N LEU A 152 25.26 -56.80 7.42
CA LEU A 152 24.52 -56.10 6.36
C LEU A 152 23.06 -55.83 6.74
N LYS A 153 22.49 -56.59 7.68
CA LYS A 153 21.09 -56.44 8.11
C LYS A 153 20.75 -55.03 8.62
N GLY A 154 21.67 -54.38 9.33
CA GLY A 154 21.46 -53.00 9.80
C GLY A 154 21.47 -51.97 8.68
N LEU A 155 22.34 -52.18 7.67
CA LEU A 155 22.43 -51.32 6.49
C LEU A 155 21.21 -51.51 5.58
N SER A 156 20.75 -52.75 5.37
CA SER A 156 19.56 -53.03 4.56
C SER A 156 18.30 -52.39 5.15
N GLN A 157 18.13 -52.42 6.47
CA GLN A 157 17.05 -51.69 7.15
C GLN A 157 17.13 -50.18 6.93
N THR A 158 18.34 -49.61 6.95
CA THR A 158 18.55 -48.17 6.68
C THR A 158 18.16 -47.83 5.24
N TRP A 159 18.53 -48.66 4.27
CA TRP A 159 18.11 -48.49 2.88
C TRP A 159 16.60 -48.58 2.71
N CYS A 160 15.92 -49.56 3.33
CA CYS A 160 14.46 -49.67 3.29
C CYS A 160 13.78 -48.39 3.79
N TYR A 161 14.26 -47.85 4.91
CA TYR A 161 13.71 -46.61 5.47
C TYR A 161 13.86 -45.41 4.53
N CYS A 162 15.07 -45.21 3.97
CA CYS A 162 15.33 -44.12 3.03
C CYS A 162 14.52 -44.29 1.74
N TRP A 163 14.40 -45.52 1.25
CA TRP A 163 13.61 -45.84 0.06
C TRP A 163 12.12 -45.54 0.27
N ALA A 164 11.55 -45.90 1.41
CA ALA A 164 10.16 -45.58 1.76
C ALA A 164 9.93 -44.06 1.82
N ALA A 165 10.86 -43.31 2.43
CA ALA A 165 10.78 -41.86 2.51
C ALA A 165 10.83 -41.19 1.12
N LEU A 166 11.68 -41.68 0.22
CA LEU A 166 11.85 -41.15 -1.14
C LEU A 166 10.74 -41.58 -2.11
N SER A 167 10.04 -42.69 -1.84
CA SER A 167 8.96 -43.23 -2.67
C SER A 167 7.56 -42.73 -2.29
N ARG A 168 7.35 -42.27 -1.05
CA ARG A 168 6.09 -41.64 -0.59
C ARG A 168 5.87 -40.30 -1.31
N ARG A 169 5.22 -40.34 -2.48
CA ARG A 169 4.67 -39.14 -3.13
C ARG A 169 3.76 -38.43 -2.12
N LYS A 170 4.14 -37.23 -1.66
CA LYS A 170 3.26 -36.33 -0.91
C LYS A 170 2.04 -36.02 -1.77
N GLY A 171 1.01 -36.86 -1.65
CA GLY A 171 -0.30 -36.67 -2.26
C GLY A 171 -1.00 -35.53 -1.56
N PHE A 172 -0.58 -34.29 -1.79
CA PHE A 172 -1.45 -33.15 -1.55
C PHE A 172 -2.64 -33.32 -2.49
N ARG A 173 -3.71 -33.90 -1.95
CA ARG A 173 -5.02 -34.01 -2.58
C ARG A 173 -5.51 -32.59 -2.85
N ARG A 174 -5.22 -32.07 -4.05
CA ARG A 174 -5.69 -30.76 -4.49
C ARG A 174 -7.21 -30.75 -4.38
N TRP A 175 -7.71 -30.06 -3.36
CA TRP A 175 -9.09 -29.60 -3.29
C TRP A 175 -9.39 -28.84 -4.58
N ARG A 176 -10.17 -29.44 -5.47
CA ARG A 176 -10.73 -28.75 -6.64
C ARG A 176 -12.21 -28.51 -6.33
N PRO A 177 -12.62 -27.28 -5.98
CA PRO A 177 -14.03 -26.99 -5.78
C PRO A 177 -14.80 -27.35 -7.05
N LYS A 178 -15.99 -27.95 -6.89
CA LYS A 178 -16.83 -28.33 -8.03
C LYS A 178 -17.28 -27.06 -8.77
N ARG A 179 -17.44 -27.11 -10.10
CA ARG A 179 -17.86 -25.95 -10.94
C ARG A 179 -19.08 -25.23 -10.37
N LEU A 180 -20.03 -25.96 -9.80
CA LEU A 180 -21.23 -25.41 -9.16
C LEU A 180 -20.92 -24.58 -7.91
N GLN A 181 -19.97 -25.01 -7.07
CA GLN A 181 -19.54 -24.24 -5.90
C GLN A 181 -18.83 -22.95 -6.33
N MET A 182 -18.03 -23.01 -7.38
CA MET A 182 -17.36 -21.83 -7.94
C MET A 182 -18.38 -20.83 -8.52
N LEU A 183 -19.39 -21.31 -9.26
CA LEU A 183 -20.49 -20.48 -9.77
C LEU A 183 -21.31 -19.87 -8.63
N LEU A 184 -21.58 -20.62 -7.56
CA LEU A 184 -22.33 -20.14 -6.41
C LEU A 184 -21.55 -19.04 -5.65
N VAL A 185 -20.25 -19.24 -5.45
CA VAL A 185 -19.38 -18.20 -4.85
C VAL A 185 -19.33 -16.95 -5.73
N LEU A 186 -19.21 -17.12 -7.05
CA LEU A 186 -19.21 -16.00 -7.98
C LEU A 186 -20.56 -15.25 -7.97
N ALA A 187 -21.68 -15.97 -7.90
CA ALA A 187 -23.01 -15.39 -7.81
C ALA A 187 -23.21 -14.61 -6.50
N ILE A 188 -22.75 -15.16 -5.37
CA ILE A 188 -22.77 -14.47 -4.07
C ILE A 188 -21.92 -13.20 -4.13
N LEU A 189 -20.72 -13.27 -4.72
CA LEU A 189 -19.84 -12.11 -4.87
C LEU A 189 -20.49 -11.02 -5.76
N ALA A 190 -21.12 -11.44 -6.88
CA ALA A 190 -21.85 -10.54 -7.77
C ALA A 190 -23.05 -9.90 -7.06
N ALA A 191 -23.80 -10.66 -6.26
CA ALA A 191 -24.91 -10.13 -5.47
C ALA A 191 -24.42 -9.13 -4.41
N LEU A 192 -23.28 -9.39 -3.77
CA LEU A 192 -22.69 -8.48 -2.79
C LEU A 192 -22.31 -7.13 -3.42
N LEU A 193 -21.82 -7.14 -4.67
CA LEU A 193 -21.47 -5.92 -5.42
C LEU A 193 -22.71 -5.04 -5.74
N LEU A 194 -23.92 -5.61 -5.70
CA LEU A 194 -25.19 -4.89 -5.91
C LEU A 194 -25.78 -4.28 -4.63
N VAL A 195 -25.15 -4.50 -3.47
CA VAL A 195 -25.63 -3.93 -2.20
C VAL A 195 -25.43 -2.41 -2.20
N PRO A 196 -26.47 -1.59 -1.95
CA PRO A 196 -26.35 -0.14 -1.90
C PRO A 196 -25.65 0.31 -0.60
N VAL A 197 -24.52 1.00 -0.75
CA VAL A 197 -23.73 1.56 0.35
C VAL A 197 -23.68 3.08 0.27
N ARG A 198 -23.62 3.76 1.43
CA ARG A 198 -23.45 5.22 1.47
C ARG A 198 -22.04 5.58 1.04
N GLN A 199 -21.93 6.46 0.04
CA GLN A 199 -20.64 6.97 -0.38
C GLN A 199 -20.10 7.94 0.67
N THR A 200 -18.82 7.80 1.03
CA THR A 200 -18.16 8.75 1.92
C THR A 200 -16.86 9.25 1.31
N ALA A 201 -16.51 10.49 1.63
CA ALA A 201 -15.22 11.09 1.32
C ALA A 201 -14.62 11.71 2.58
N LEU A 202 -13.29 11.64 2.69
CA LEU A 202 -12.54 12.29 3.74
C LEU A 202 -11.82 13.49 3.14
N ALA A 203 -11.85 14.62 3.85
CA ALA A 203 -11.24 15.86 3.38
C ALA A 203 -10.64 16.64 4.57
N PRO A 204 -9.47 17.28 4.39
CA PRO A 204 -8.94 18.22 5.37
C PRO A 204 -9.92 19.38 5.56
N THR A 205 -10.02 19.85 6.81
CA THR A 205 -11.03 20.82 7.22
C THR A 205 -10.51 21.75 8.30
N GLU A 206 -10.90 23.01 8.23
CA GLU A 206 -10.59 24.04 9.22
C GLU A 206 -11.90 24.63 9.77
N ILE A 207 -11.93 24.96 11.05
CA ILE A 207 -13.03 25.75 11.63
C ILE A 207 -12.81 27.23 11.29
N VAL A 208 -13.74 27.78 10.52
CA VAL A 208 -13.79 29.21 10.16
C VAL A 208 -15.08 29.83 10.66
N SER A 209 -15.18 31.15 10.62
CA SER A 209 -16.48 31.80 10.83
C SER A 209 -17.32 31.68 9.57
N ARG A 210 -18.61 31.35 9.74
CA ARG A 210 -19.59 31.31 8.65
C ARG A 210 -19.60 32.62 7.87
N GLU A 211 -19.57 33.73 8.60
CA GLU A 211 -19.44 35.05 8.03
C GLU A 211 -18.06 35.59 8.38
N ALA A 212 -17.25 35.93 7.40
CA ALA A 212 -15.97 36.60 7.62
C ALA A 212 -15.88 37.78 6.65
N GLN A 213 -15.65 38.97 7.18
CA GLN A 213 -15.51 40.17 6.34
C GLN A 213 -14.03 40.42 6.08
N ILE A 214 -13.68 40.54 4.80
CA ILE A 214 -12.34 40.90 4.38
C ILE A 214 -12.18 42.41 4.56
N ILE A 215 -11.13 42.81 5.26
CA ILE A 215 -10.74 44.21 5.44
C ILE A 215 -9.55 44.47 4.52
N SER A 216 -9.78 45.35 3.55
CA SER A 216 -8.80 45.74 2.54
C SER A 216 -8.39 47.20 2.68
N SER A 217 -7.27 47.58 2.06
CA SER A 217 -6.89 49.00 1.98
C SER A 217 -7.91 49.78 1.14
N PRO A 218 -8.48 50.90 1.63
CA PRO A 218 -9.43 51.71 0.88
C PRO A 218 -8.78 52.69 -0.10
N ILE A 219 -7.48 52.98 0.09
CA ILE A 219 -6.65 53.85 -0.76
C ILE A 219 -5.23 53.28 -0.83
N ASP A 220 -4.45 53.76 -1.80
CA ASP A 220 -3.03 53.42 -1.91
C ASP A 220 -2.23 54.14 -0.80
N GLY A 221 -1.28 53.45 -0.19
CA GLY A 221 -0.46 54.03 0.89
C GLY A 221 0.49 53.05 1.55
N VAL A 222 1.15 53.49 2.62
CA VAL A 222 2.01 52.62 3.44
C VAL A 222 1.33 52.40 4.77
N ILE A 223 1.31 51.17 5.28
CA ILE A 223 0.76 50.89 6.61
C ILE A 223 1.72 51.47 7.65
N ALA A 224 1.29 52.52 8.35
CA ALA A 224 2.09 53.15 9.39
C ALA A 224 2.02 52.37 10.71
N ARG A 225 0.84 51.83 11.04
CA ARG A 225 0.61 51.10 12.29
C ARG A 225 -0.56 50.13 12.17
N ILE A 226 -0.41 48.99 12.82
CA ILE A 226 -1.53 48.08 13.15
C ILE A 226 -1.91 48.33 14.60
N LEU A 227 -3.20 48.59 14.84
CA LEU A 227 -3.74 49.01 16.14
C LEU A 227 -4.36 47.85 16.92
N VAL A 228 -4.53 46.69 16.29
CA VAL A 228 -5.09 45.48 16.88
C VAL A 228 -4.08 44.34 16.87
N ARG A 229 -4.20 43.42 17.83
CA ARG A 229 -3.40 42.20 17.87
C ARG A 229 -4.09 41.09 17.07
N PRO A 230 -3.33 40.11 16.53
CA PRO A 230 -3.91 38.89 15.98
C PRO A 230 -4.81 38.21 17.02
N ASN A 231 -5.95 37.70 16.56
CA ASN A 231 -6.95 37.03 17.38
C ASN A 231 -7.57 37.91 18.49
N GLN A 232 -7.40 39.23 18.41
CA GLN A 232 -8.06 40.17 19.32
C GLN A 232 -9.54 40.33 18.96
N THR A 233 -10.40 40.34 19.99
CA THR A 233 -11.80 40.72 19.83
C THR A 233 -11.93 42.23 19.64
N VAL A 234 -12.66 42.63 18.60
CA VAL A 234 -12.90 44.01 18.19
C VAL A 234 -14.40 44.27 18.11
N GLU A 235 -14.82 45.48 18.46
CA GLU A 235 -16.20 45.95 18.28
C GLU A 235 -16.34 46.70 16.96
N ALA A 236 -17.59 46.85 16.47
CA ALA A 236 -17.88 47.73 15.34
C ALA A 236 -17.36 49.16 15.61
N GLY A 237 -16.65 49.74 14.64
CA GLY A 237 -16.00 51.06 14.75
C GLY A 237 -14.61 51.04 15.36
N THR A 238 -14.11 49.90 15.85
CA THR A 238 -12.74 49.81 16.41
C THR A 238 -11.70 50.03 15.31
N PRO A 239 -10.69 50.91 15.49
CA PRO A 239 -9.66 51.12 14.49
C PRO A 239 -8.72 49.90 14.39
N LEU A 240 -8.54 49.39 13.16
CA LEU A 240 -7.78 48.18 12.88
C LEU A 240 -6.33 48.49 12.49
N PHE A 241 -6.15 49.37 11.50
CA PHE A 241 -4.85 49.84 11.06
C PHE A 241 -4.97 51.27 10.53
N ALA A 242 -3.83 51.96 10.47
CA ALA A 242 -3.74 53.28 9.87
C ALA A 242 -2.64 53.32 8.83
N LEU A 243 -2.95 53.92 7.68
CA LEU A 243 -1.98 54.28 6.66
C LEU A 243 -1.20 55.54 7.08
N ASP A 244 -0.06 55.76 6.43
CA ASP A 244 0.72 56.99 6.62
C ASP A 244 -0.10 58.22 6.19
N GLU A 245 -0.37 59.08 7.17
CA GLU A 245 -1.19 60.28 7.01
C GLU A 245 -0.35 61.51 6.64
N THR A 246 0.98 61.43 6.67
CA THR A 246 1.88 62.60 6.68
C THR A 246 1.72 63.48 5.43
N THR A 247 1.64 62.84 4.26
CA THR A 247 1.49 63.52 2.97
C THR A 247 0.09 64.12 2.81
N LEU A 248 -0.96 63.38 3.18
CA LEU A 248 -2.35 63.83 3.09
C LEU A 248 -2.66 64.96 4.08
N ARG A 249 -2.12 64.91 5.30
CA ARG A 249 -2.25 66.00 6.29
C ARG A 249 -1.58 67.28 5.80
N SER A 250 -0.34 67.17 5.35
CA SER A 250 0.40 68.32 4.78
C SER A 250 -0.37 68.95 3.61
N ARG A 251 -0.94 68.13 2.73
CA ARG A 251 -1.76 68.62 1.60
C ARG A 251 -3.06 69.28 2.06
N ALA A 252 -3.75 68.70 3.05
CA ALA A 252 -4.96 69.30 3.62
C ALA A 252 -4.66 70.65 4.27
N ASP A 253 -3.52 70.78 4.96
CA ASP A 253 -3.10 72.02 5.60
C ASP A 253 -2.82 73.11 4.56
N VAL A 254 -2.09 72.80 3.48
CA VAL A 254 -1.87 73.74 2.35
C VAL A 254 -3.19 74.17 1.72
N LEU A 255 -4.07 73.24 1.37
CA LEU A 255 -5.38 73.55 0.77
C LEU A 255 -6.26 74.37 1.71
N SER A 256 -6.17 74.13 3.03
CA SER A 256 -6.92 74.93 4.01
C SER A 256 -6.51 76.41 3.97
N LYS A 257 -5.22 76.70 3.76
CA LYS A 257 -4.72 78.07 3.59
C LYS A 257 -5.11 78.66 2.25
N GLU A 258 -5.09 77.87 1.17
CA GLU A 258 -5.55 78.32 -0.15
C GLU A 258 -7.05 78.67 -0.15
N VAL A 259 -7.88 77.88 0.54
CA VAL A 259 -9.31 78.21 0.75
C VAL A 259 -9.46 79.52 1.51
N ALA A 260 -8.70 79.72 2.59
CA ALA A 260 -8.76 80.97 3.36
C ALA A 260 -8.37 82.20 2.52
N VAL A 261 -7.37 82.07 1.64
CA VAL A 261 -6.98 83.14 0.70
C VAL A 261 -8.09 83.40 -0.32
N ALA A 262 -8.63 82.36 -0.95
CA ALA A 262 -9.71 82.50 -1.94
C ALA A 262 -10.99 83.10 -1.34
N ASP A 263 -11.32 82.73 -0.11
CA ASP A 263 -12.48 83.27 0.62
C ASP A 263 -12.28 84.76 0.98
N ALA A 264 -11.05 85.16 1.36
CA ALA A 264 -10.70 86.55 1.60
C ALA A 264 -10.73 87.40 0.31
N GLU A 265 -10.22 86.86 -0.81
CA GLU A 265 -10.30 87.49 -2.14
C GLU A 265 -11.76 87.72 -2.56
N LEU A 266 -12.61 86.69 -2.40
CA LEU A 266 -14.04 86.77 -2.69
C LEU A 266 -14.75 87.81 -1.82
N LEU A 267 -14.43 87.85 -0.51
CA LEU A 267 -15.01 88.82 0.41
C LEU A 267 -14.62 90.26 0.03
N ALA A 268 -13.34 90.50 -0.24
CA ALA A 268 -12.85 91.81 -0.66
C ALA A 268 -13.46 92.25 -2.00
N ALA A 269 -13.66 91.33 -2.95
CA ALA A 269 -14.34 91.62 -4.20
C ALA A 269 -15.84 91.88 -3.99
N SER A 270 -16.50 91.14 -3.09
CA SER A 270 -17.92 91.36 -2.75
C SER A 270 -18.18 92.75 -2.20
N GLN A 271 -17.27 93.25 -1.38
CA GLN A 271 -17.32 94.62 -0.84
C GLN A 271 -17.17 95.66 -1.96
N ARG A 272 -16.20 95.48 -2.87
CA ARG A 272 -16.01 96.38 -4.04
C ARG A 272 -17.17 96.37 -5.03
N ALA A 273 -17.85 95.23 -5.18
CA ALA A 273 -18.91 95.05 -6.16
C ALA A 273 -20.25 95.73 -5.80
N PHE A 274 -20.41 96.17 -4.54
CA PHE A 274 -21.55 97.01 -4.16
C PHE A 274 -21.53 98.37 -4.89
N ASP A 275 -20.35 98.87 -5.24
CA ASP A 275 -20.16 100.21 -5.80
C ASP A 275 -20.14 100.23 -7.35
N ASN A 276 -20.01 99.08 -8.03
CA ASN A 276 -19.86 99.02 -9.49
C ASN A 276 -20.58 97.83 -10.16
N PRO A 277 -21.53 98.07 -11.08
CA PRO A 277 -22.24 97.02 -11.84
C PRO A 277 -21.35 96.07 -12.67
N GLN A 278 -20.15 96.51 -13.10
CA GLN A 278 -19.21 95.67 -13.88
C GLN A 278 -18.58 94.55 -13.04
N SER A 279 -18.63 94.64 -11.71
CA SER A 279 -17.97 93.70 -10.79
C SER A 279 -18.71 92.36 -10.62
N LYS A 280 -19.92 92.19 -11.16
CA LYS A 280 -20.69 90.93 -11.05
C LYS A 280 -20.01 89.73 -11.73
N GLY A 281 -19.28 89.96 -12.83
CA GLY A 281 -18.51 88.91 -13.51
C GLY A 281 -17.33 88.41 -12.66
N GLU A 282 -16.60 89.34 -12.02
CA GLU A 282 -15.49 89.05 -11.11
C GLU A 282 -15.94 88.24 -9.89
N LEU A 283 -17.11 88.57 -9.31
CA LEU A 283 -17.70 87.80 -8.21
C LEU A 283 -18.02 86.36 -8.61
N THR A 284 -18.57 86.16 -9.81
CA THR A 284 -18.92 84.82 -10.28
C THR A 284 -17.66 83.97 -10.47
N LEU A 285 -16.59 84.57 -11.01
CA LEU A 285 -15.30 83.91 -11.18
C LEU A 285 -14.63 83.55 -9.84
N LEU A 286 -14.54 84.51 -8.92
CA LEU A 286 -13.95 84.28 -7.59
C LEU A 286 -14.79 83.32 -6.74
N GLY A 287 -16.12 83.37 -6.87
CA GLY A 287 -17.03 82.41 -6.25
C GLY A 287 -16.78 80.99 -6.76
N GLY A 288 -16.61 80.82 -8.07
CA GLY A 288 -16.19 79.55 -8.67
C GLY A 288 -14.84 79.06 -8.15
N LYS A 289 -13.84 79.95 -8.04
CA LYS A 289 -12.50 79.63 -7.51
C LYS A 289 -12.53 79.19 -6.05
N SER A 290 -13.24 79.93 -5.17
CA SER A 290 -13.42 79.55 -3.76
C SER A 290 -14.11 78.18 -3.64
N GLN A 291 -15.19 77.96 -4.39
CA GLN A 291 -15.91 76.70 -4.38
C GLN A 291 -15.05 75.53 -4.88
N GLN A 292 -14.24 75.74 -5.92
CA GLN A 292 -13.27 74.75 -6.39
C GLN A 292 -12.27 74.37 -5.28
N ARG A 293 -11.65 75.36 -4.62
CA ARG A 293 -10.67 75.10 -3.53
C ARG A 293 -11.31 74.39 -2.34
N ARG A 294 -12.53 74.75 -1.97
CA ARG A 294 -13.29 74.05 -0.91
C ARG A 294 -13.58 72.60 -1.30
N ALA A 295 -13.92 72.33 -2.55
CA ALA A 295 -14.12 70.97 -3.05
C ALA A 295 -12.80 70.16 -3.04
N GLU A 296 -11.67 70.76 -3.42
CA GLU A 296 -10.34 70.14 -3.34
C GLU A 296 -9.97 69.79 -1.89
N LEU A 297 -10.17 70.71 -0.94
CA LEU A 297 -9.93 70.45 0.49
C LEU A 297 -10.83 69.33 1.01
N ALA A 298 -12.14 69.37 0.69
CA ALA A 298 -13.09 68.34 1.10
C ALA A 298 -12.71 66.95 0.56
N ALA A 299 -12.19 66.88 -0.67
CA ALA A 299 -11.71 65.63 -1.27
C ALA A 299 -10.50 65.06 -0.50
N VAL A 300 -9.50 65.89 -0.17
CA VAL A 300 -8.33 65.45 0.60
C VAL A 300 -8.71 65.07 2.04
N GLN A 301 -9.63 65.80 2.67
CA GLN A 301 -10.16 65.45 4.00
C GLN A 301 -10.91 64.11 3.97
N ALA A 302 -11.67 63.83 2.91
CA ALA A 302 -12.33 62.54 2.74
C ALA A 302 -11.32 61.39 2.54
N GLN A 303 -10.22 61.63 1.81
CA GLN A 303 -9.12 60.66 1.71
C GLN A 303 -8.43 60.43 3.06
N LEU A 304 -8.19 61.51 3.82
CA LEU A 304 -7.60 61.43 5.16
C LEU A 304 -8.48 60.61 6.11
N LYS A 305 -9.81 60.74 6.06
CA LYS A 305 -10.69 59.88 6.87
C LYS A 305 -10.60 58.40 6.50
N ARG A 306 -10.20 58.08 5.27
CA ARG A 306 -10.04 56.70 4.79
C ARG A 306 -8.66 56.11 5.13
N THR A 307 -7.70 56.89 5.64
CA THR A 307 -6.40 56.33 6.08
C THR A 307 -6.55 55.48 7.33
N GLN A 308 -7.54 55.79 8.18
CA GLN A 308 -7.87 55.01 9.37
C GLN A 308 -8.98 54.02 9.03
N VAL A 309 -8.63 52.74 9.01
CA VAL A 309 -9.58 51.68 8.66
C VAL A 309 -10.17 51.12 9.93
N LEU A 310 -11.49 51.26 10.05
CA LEU A 310 -12.27 50.79 11.20
C LEU A 310 -12.89 49.42 10.92
N SER A 311 -13.19 48.68 11.99
CA SER A 311 -13.92 47.43 11.90
C SER A 311 -15.38 47.72 11.53
N PRO A 312 -15.92 47.16 10.44
CA PRO A 312 -17.32 47.33 10.07
C PRO A 312 -18.30 46.62 11.01
N ARG A 313 -17.82 45.64 11.79
CA ARG A 313 -18.64 44.84 12.70
C ARG A 313 -17.82 44.32 13.88
N SER A 314 -18.51 43.80 14.89
CA SER A 314 -17.86 43.10 16.01
C SER A 314 -17.39 41.71 15.59
N GLY A 315 -16.26 41.25 16.12
CA GLY A 315 -15.69 39.94 15.82
C GLY A 315 -14.25 39.81 16.29
N VAL A 316 -13.51 38.87 15.72
CA VAL A 316 -12.10 38.61 15.99
C VAL A 316 -11.28 38.96 14.75
N ALA A 317 -10.21 39.74 14.93
CA ALA A 317 -9.30 40.12 13.87
C ALA A 317 -8.31 38.97 13.57
N VAL A 318 -8.40 38.39 12.36
CA VAL A 318 -7.60 37.25 11.91
C VAL A 318 -6.62 37.73 10.83
N PHE A 319 -5.33 37.66 11.16
CA PHE A 319 -4.19 37.93 10.29
C PHE A 319 -2.92 37.33 10.92
N SER A 320 -1.82 37.26 10.16
CA SER A 320 -0.58 36.56 10.53
C SER A 320 0.18 37.26 11.67
N ASP A 321 1.03 38.24 11.36
CA ASP A 321 1.82 39.01 12.32
C ASP A 321 1.66 40.51 11.99
N PRO A 322 1.50 41.40 12.99
CA PRO A 322 1.52 42.85 12.76
C PRO A 322 2.80 43.36 12.06
N ASN A 323 3.94 42.73 12.30
CA ASN A 323 5.23 43.16 11.77
C ASN A 323 5.38 42.94 10.27
N ASP A 324 4.67 41.96 9.70
CA ASP A 324 4.69 41.69 8.25
C ASP A 324 4.09 42.84 7.41
N TRP A 325 3.29 43.68 8.07
CA TRP A 325 2.55 44.76 7.43
C TRP A 325 3.12 46.14 7.77
N LEU A 326 3.82 46.30 8.90
CA LEU A 326 4.32 47.59 9.32
C LEU A 326 5.36 48.12 8.32
N GLY A 327 5.12 49.30 7.76
CA GLY A 327 5.96 49.89 6.72
C GLY A 327 5.76 49.30 5.32
N LYS A 328 4.85 48.34 5.13
CA LYS A 328 4.58 47.73 3.83
C LYS A 328 3.71 48.66 2.96
N PRO A 329 4.11 48.92 1.69
CA PRO A 329 3.24 49.61 0.73
C PRO A 329 2.09 48.70 0.31
N VAL A 330 0.88 49.26 0.27
CA VAL A 330 -0.36 48.57 -0.10
C VAL A 330 -1.14 49.34 -1.15
N VAL A 331 -1.89 48.59 -1.96
CA VAL A 331 -2.77 49.14 -2.99
C VAL A 331 -4.24 49.04 -2.59
N THR A 332 -5.07 49.88 -3.20
CA THR A 332 -6.52 49.86 -3.02
C THR A 332 -7.08 48.47 -3.33
N GLY A 333 -7.82 47.89 -2.38
CA GLY A 333 -8.38 46.55 -2.48
C GLY A 333 -7.46 45.42 -2.02
N GLU A 334 -6.20 45.69 -1.68
CA GLU A 334 -5.31 44.68 -1.09
C GLU A 334 -5.86 44.20 0.25
N ARG A 335 -5.96 42.88 0.42
CA ARG A 335 -6.55 42.24 1.60
C ARG A 335 -5.51 42.18 2.71
N ILE A 336 -5.78 42.86 3.82
CA ILE A 336 -4.84 42.97 4.94
C ILE A 336 -5.21 42.00 6.06
N MET A 337 -6.48 41.99 6.46
CA MET A 337 -6.96 41.12 7.54
C MET A 337 -8.43 40.73 7.33
N ARG A 338 -8.92 39.80 8.15
CA ARG A 338 -10.33 39.39 8.16
C ARG A 338 -10.92 39.59 9.55
N VAL A 339 -12.17 40.04 9.63
CA VAL A 339 -12.93 40.11 10.88
C VAL A 339 -13.96 38.98 10.86
N ALA A 340 -13.77 38.00 11.74
CA ALA A 340 -14.56 36.77 11.83
C ALA A 340 -15.45 36.78 13.08
N ASP A 341 -16.68 36.28 13.01
CA ASP A 341 -17.57 36.18 14.18
C ASP A 341 -17.36 34.82 14.88
N PRO A 342 -16.85 34.78 16.12
CA PRO A 342 -16.65 33.52 16.84
C PRO A 342 -17.96 32.83 17.24
N ALA A 343 -19.10 33.55 17.27
CA ALA A 343 -20.38 32.97 17.68
C ALA A 343 -21.03 32.09 16.60
N GLN A 344 -20.57 32.20 15.35
CA GLN A 344 -21.10 31.44 14.21
C GLN A 344 -20.01 30.60 13.53
N PRO A 345 -19.49 29.56 14.21
CA PRO A 345 -18.45 28.72 13.63
C PRO A 345 -19.03 27.84 12.51
N ALA A 346 -18.21 27.58 11.50
CA ALA A 346 -18.50 26.78 10.33
C ALA A 346 -17.29 25.93 9.95
N MET A 347 -17.52 24.83 9.26
CA MET A 347 -16.46 23.95 8.76
C MET A 347 -16.12 24.36 7.33
N LEU A 348 -14.86 24.75 7.09
CA LEU A 348 -14.31 24.95 5.76
C LEU A 348 -13.62 23.68 5.31
N ILE A 349 -14.22 22.97 4.37
CA ILE A 349 -13.77 21.64 3.95
C ILE A 349 -13.14 21.76 2.55
N GLN A 350 -11.96 21.20 2.37
CA GLN A 350 -11.24 21.19 1.11
C GLN A 350 -11.27 19.79 0.50
N LEU A 351 -12.26 19.52 -0.35
CA LEU A 351 -12.46 18.20 -0.95
C LEU A 351 -11.62 18.04 -2.23
N ALA A 352 -10.61 17.18 -2.20
CA ALA A 352 -9.78 16.89 -3.37
C ALA A 352 -10.63 16.42 -4.57
N VAL A 353 -10.30 16.87 -5.78
CA VAL A 353 -11.05 16.49 -7.01
C VAL A 353 -11.07 14.98 -7.22
N ALA A 354 -9.98 14.28 -6.87
CA ALA A 354 -9.89 12.82 -6.95
C ALA A 354 -10.88 12.08 -6.02
N ASP A 355 -11.31 12.74 -4.95
CA ASP A 355 -12.28 12.24 -3.98
C ASP A 355 -13.63 12.96 -4.05
N ALA A 356 -13.84 13.77 -5.08
CA ALA A 356 -15.10 14.44 -5.32
C ALA A 356 -16.23 13.41 -5.44
N ILE A 357 -17.26 13.61 -4.63
CA ILE A 357 -18.50 12.84 -4.68
C ILE A 357 -19.64 13.82 -4.95
N ALA A 358 -20.75 13.34 -5.50
CA ALA A 358 -21.94 14.17 -5.67
C ALA A 358 -22.46 14.55 -4.27
N LEU A 359 -22.28 15.82 -3.91
CA LEU A 359 -22.74 16.40 -2.65
C LEU A 359 -23.79 17.44 -2.96
N GLU A 360 -24.97 17.25 -2.39
CA GLU A 360 -26.05 18.23 -2.40
C GLU A 360 -25.96 19.10 -1.15
N PRO A 361 -26.37 20.37 -1.21
CA PRO A 361 -26.60 21.17 0.00
C PRO A 361 -27.54 20.42 0.96
N GLY A 362 -27.20 20.41 2.25
CA GLY A 362 -27.90 19.64 3.29
C GLY A 362 -27.32 18.25 3.58
N ALA A 363 -26.29 17.80 2.84
CA ALA A 363 -25.63 16.53 3.13
C ALA A 363 -24.94 16.55 4.51
N ASP A 364 -24.99 15.41 5.22
CA ASP A 364 -24.38 15.25 6.54
C ASP A 364 -22.85 15.32 6.47
N VAL A 365 -22.26 15.96 7.47
CA VAL A 365 -20.82 16.05 7.67
C VAL A 365 -20.48 15.74 9.12
N THR A 366 -19.37 15.03 9.33
CA THR A 366 -18.79 14.84 10.66
C THR A 366 -17.32 15.23 10.65
N LEU A 367 -16.96 16.25 11.42
CA LEU A 367 -15.60 16.73 11.60
C LEU A 367 -14.96 16.08 12.83
N PHE A 368 -13.76 15.52 12.62
CA PHE A 368 -12.89 15.05 13.68
C PHE A 368 -11.72 16.01 13.80
N LEU A 369 -11.69 16.78 14.88
CA LEU A 369 -10.61 17.73 15.15
C LEU A 369 -9.34 17.00 15.54
N THR A 370 -8.19 17.46 15.04
CA THR A 370 -6.88 16.89 15.40
C THR A 370 -6.61 17.05 16.90
N ALA A 371 -7.02 18.19 17.48
CA ALA A 371 -6.89 18.45 18.92
C ALA A 371 -7.87 17.64 19.78
N TYR A 372 -9.01 17.22 19.23
CA TYR A 372 -10.08 16.55 19.96
C TYR A 372 -10.68 15.37 19.16
N PRO A 373 -9.92 14.28 18.97
CA PRO A 373 -10.33 13.19 18.06
C PRO A 373 -11.53 12.38 18.56
N LEU A 374 -11.79 12.38 19.87
CA LEU A 374 -12.89 11.61 20.50
C LEU A 374 -14.23 12.36 20.53
N THR A 375 -14.25 13.66 20.21
CA THR A 375 -15.46 14.49 20.23
C THR A 375 -15.78 14.99 18.83
N PRO A 376 -16.53 14.22 18.02
CA PRO A 376 -16.87 14.61 16.67
C PRO A 376 -17.86 15.78 16.66
N LEU A 377 -17.63 16.73 15.75
CA LEU A 377 -18.57 17.82 15.47
C LEU A 377 -19.43 17.44 14.27
N LYS A 378 -20.75 17.53 14.42
CA LYS A 378 -21.70 17.23 13.33
C LYS A 378 -22.18 18.53 12.69
N GLY A 379 -22.62 18.42 11.44
CA GLY A 379 -22.98 19.56 10.62
C GLY A 379 -23.60 19.16 9.30
N GLN A 380 -24.06 20.15 8.54
CA GLN A 380 -24.62 19.97 7.20
C GLN A 380 -23.97 20.92 6.21
N ILE A 381 -23.80 20.47 4.96
CA ILE A 381 -23.25 21.31 3.89
C ILE A 381 -24.20 22.47 3.60
N ILE A 382 -23.71 23.70 3.68
CA ILE A 382 -24.44 24.94 3.35
C ILE A 382 -24.14 25.33 1.90
N GLU A 383 -22.85 25.33 1.52
CA GLU A 383 -22.39 25.84 0.23
C GLU A 383 -21.34 24.92 -0.39
N THR A 384 -21.41 24.77 -1.72
CA THR A 384 -20.45 24.02 -2.53
C THR A 384 -19.90 24.92 -3.63
N SER A 385 -18.59 25.20 -3.64
CA SER A 385 -17.99 25.97 -4.73
C SER A 385 -17.92 25.15 -6.02
N TYR A 386 -18.36 25.71 -7.15
CA TYR A 386 -18.29 25.05 -8.46
C TYR A 386 -16.87 24.98 -9.06
N GLN A 387 -15.95 25.84 -8.61
CA GLN A 387 -14.58 25.89 -9.13
C GLN A 387 -13.61 25.25 -8.15
N ALA A 388 -12.83 24.28 -8.65
CA ALA A 388 -11.70 23.76 -7.90
C ALA A 388 -10.53 24.75 -7.95
N ARG A 389 -9.86 24.93 -6.82
CA ARG A 389 -8.64 25.76 -6.71
C ARG A 389 -7.54 24.96 -6.03
N PRO A 390 -6.26 25.25 -6.32
CA PRO A 390 -5.18 24.70 -5.51
C PRO A 390 -5.38 25.16 -4.06
N SER A 391 -5.37 24.20 -3.14
CA SER A 391 -5.28 24.42 -1.71
C SER A 391 -3.88 24.91 -1.34
N ASP A 392 -3.72 25.38 -0.09
CA ASP A 392 -2.42 25.76 0.46
C ASP A 392 -1.43 24.58 0.46
N GLU A 393 -1.93 23.35 0.44
CA GLU A 393 -1.16 22.09 0.32
C GLU A 393 -0.83 21.72 -1.15
N GLY A 394 -1.21 22.55 -2.13
CA GLY A 394 -0.95 22.32 -3.55
C GLY A 394 -1.88 21.31 -4.23
N VAL A 395 -2.81 20.71 -3.49
CA VAL A 395 -3.81 19.77 -4.03
C VAL A 395 -5.00 20.55 -4.59
N VAL A 396 -5.43 20.23 -5.81
CA VAL A 396 -6.63 20.83 -6.40
C VAL A 396 -7.87 20.30 -5.68
N ALA A 397 -8.61 21.21 -5.03
CA ALA A 397 -9.76 20.87 -4.19
C ALA A 397 -10.95 21.80 -4.42
N TYR A 398 -12.16 21.26 -4.22
CA TYR A 398 -13.39 22.03 -4.10
C TYR A 398 -13.52 22.56 -2.68
N ARG A 399 -13.94 23.82 -2.55
CA ARG A 399 -14.20 24.47 -1.27
C ARG A 399 -15.67 24.26 -0.90
N LEU A 400 -15.90 23.60 0.23
CA LEU A 400 -17.23 23.37 0.78
C LEU A 400 -17.35 24.09 2.13
N LEU A 401 -18.51 24.64 2.43
CA LEU A 401 -18.80 25.27 3.70
C LEU A 401 -19.96 24.53 4.37
N ALA A 402 -19.76 24.06 5.60
CA ALA A 402 -20.75 23.34 6.37
C ALA A 402 -21.04 24.02 7.71
N SER A 403 -22.28 23.89 8.20
CA SER A 403 -22.67 24.34 9.54
C SER A 403 -22.02 23.47 10.62
N ILE A 404 -21.97 23.98 11.84
CA ILE A 404 -21.66 23.19 13.03
C ILE A 404 -22.93 23.14 13.87
N GLU A 405 -23.37 21.94 14.22
CA GLU A 405 -24.51 21.70 15.10
C GLU A 405 -24.10 21.91 16.57
N GLY A 406 -24.90 22.69 17.28
CA GLY A 406 -24.58 23.15 18.62
C GLY A 406 -23.49 24.22 18.64
N ALA A 407 -23.35 24.91 19.78
CA ALA A 407 -22.22 25.80 20.05
C ALA A 407 -21.25 25.13 21.02
N PRO A 408 -20.52 24.07 20.61
CA PRO A 408 -19.63 23.36 21.51
C PRO A 408 -18.41 24.22 21.86
N GLU A 409 -17.98 24.18 23.12
CA GLU A 409 -16.84 24.96 23.64
C GLU A 409 -15.52 24.75 22.86
N HIS A 410 -15.42 23.61 22.17
CA HIS A 410 -14.24 23.18 21.42
C HIS A 410 -14.22 23.67 19.96
N ALA A 411 -15.28 24.33 19.46
CA ALA A 411 -15.34 24.85 18.09
C ALA A 411 -14.64 26.21 17.95
N ARG A 412 -13.33 26.25 18.26
CA ARG A 412 -12.51 27.46 18.14
C ARG A 412 -12.08 27.69 16.69
N LEU A 413 -12.11 28.94 16.25
CA LEU A 413 -11.62 29.36 14.93
C LEU A 413 -10.15 28.98 14.75
N GLY A 414 -9.78 28.52 13.55
CA GLY A 414 -8.41 28.11 13.20
C GLY A 414 -8.03 26.68 13.61
N LEU A 415 -8.92 25.92 14.27
CA LEU A 415 -8.65 24.50 14.53
C LEU A 415 -8.80 23.67 13.25
N HIS A 416 -7.89 22.72 13.08
CA HIS A 416 -7.83 21.83 11.92
C HIS A 416 -8.27 20.41 12.28
N GLY A 417 -8.73 19.67 11.28
CA GLY A 417 -9.14 18.29 11.40
C GLY A 417 -9.50 17.66 10.06
N THR A 418 -10.14 16.50 10.12
CA THR A 418 -10.60 15.76 8.95
C THR A 418 -12.11 15.63 8.99
N ALA A 419 -12.80 16.14 7.96
CA ALA A 419 -14.23 15.94 7.80
C ALA A 419 -14.51 14.66 7.01
N LYS A 420 -15.50 13.92 7.49
CA LYS A 420 -16.15 12.82 6.78
C LYS A 420 -17.46 13.32 6.19
N LEU A 421 -17.50 13.39 4.87
CA LEU A 421 -18.64 13.80 4.06
C LEU A 421 -19.47 12.57 3.72
N TYR A 422 -20.80 12.66 3.87
CA TYR A 422 -21.72 11.58 3.50
C TYR A 422 -22.50 11.96 2.24
N GLY A 423 -22.24 11.25 1.15
CA GLY A 423 -22.97 11.41 -0.11
C GLY A 423 -24.14 10.44 -0.26
N GLY A 424 -24.68 10.38 -1.47
CA GLY A 424 -25.75 9.47 -1.85
C GLY A 424 -25.39 7.98 -1.71
N ARG A 425 -26.39 7.11 -1.85
CA ARG A 425 -26.20 5.65 -1.90
C ARG A 425 -25.78 5.23 -3.30
N VAL A 426 -24.70 4.47 -3.39
CA VAL A 426 -24.19 3.89 -4.65
C VAL A 426 -23.99 2.37 -4.47
N LEU A 427 -23.96 1.64 -5.58
CA LEU A 427 -23.69 0.20 -5.55
C LEU A 427 -22.25 -0.07 -5.07
N LEU A 428 -22.06 -1.08 -4.22
CA LEU A 428 -20.75 -1.43 -3.66
C LEU A 428 -19.69 -1.68 -4.75
N GLY A 429 -20.07 -2.32 -5.85
CA GLY A 429 -19.16 -2.56 -6.96
C GLY A 429 -18.64 -1.26 -7.57
N TYR A 430 -19.52 -0.29 -7.80
CA TYR A 430 -19.10 1.04 -8.26
C TYR A 430 -18.22 1.73 -7.21
N TYR A 431 -18.58 1.68 -5.93
CA TYR A 431 -17.80 2.29 -4.85
C TYR A 431 -16.34 1.79 -4.82
N LEU A 432 -16.13 0.48 -4.95
CA LEU A 432 -14.80 -0.15 -4.94
C LEU A 432 -14.03 0.12 -6.24
N LEU A 433 -14.70 0.05 -7.39
CA LEU A 433 -14.08 0.18 -8.71
C LEU A 433 -13.96 1.64 -9.17
N ARG A 434 -14.54 2.63 -8.49
CA ARG A 434 -14.56 4.03 -8.97
C ARG A 434 -13.16 4.58 -9.28
N ARG A 435 -12.19 4.33 -8.39
CA ARG A 435 -10.82 4.84 -8.51
C ARG A 435 -10.07 4.15 -9.64
N PRO A 436 -9.98 2.79 -9.71
CA PRO A 436 -9.32 2.13 -10.82
C PRO A 436 -10.00 2.40 -12.16
N LEU A 437 -11.33 2.51 -12.20
CA LEU A 437 -12.06 2.92 -13.41
C LEU A 437 -11.69 4.33 -13.83
N ALA A 438 -11.63 5.30 -12.91
CA ALA A 438 -11.23 6.67 -13.22
C ALA A 438 -9.77 6.75 -13.74
N THR A 439 -8.85 5.99 -13.14
CA THR A 439 -7.45 5.93 -13.62
C THR A 439 -7.34 5.25 -14.97
N LEU A 440 -8.08 4.16 -15.19
CA LEU A 440 -8.13 3.49 -16.48
C LEU A 440 -8.68 4.42 -17.55
N ARG A 441 -9.78 5.13 -17.27
CA ARG A 441 -10.39 6.14 -18.15
C ARG A 441 -9.43 7.27 -18.50
N ALA A 442 -8.73 7.80 -17.50
CA ALA A 442 -7.74 8.85 -17.69
C ALA A 442 -6.55 8.37 -18.54
N TRP A 443 -6.16 7.10 -18.39
CA TRP A 443 -5.07 6.49 -19.16
C TRP A 443 -5.48 6.08 -20.57
N SER A 444 -6.70 5.54 -20.75
CA SER A 444 -7.24 5.11 -22.04
C SER A 444 -7.75 6.26 -22.90
N GLY A 445 -8.04 7.42 -22.31
CA GLY A 445 -8.55 8.60 -23.04
C GLY A 445 -9.99 8.45 -23.54
N TRP A 446 -10.69 7.41 -23.12
CA TRP A 446 -12.10 7.11 -23.39
C TRP A 446 -12.87 7.10 -22.08
#